data_AF-A0A2I0NCC4-F1
#
_entry.id   AF-A0A2I0NCC4-F1
#
_cell.length_a   1.000
_cell.length_b   1.000
_cell.length_c   1.000
_cell.angle_alpha   90.00
_cell.angle_beta   90.00
_cell.angle_gamma   90.00
#
_symmetry.space_group_name_H-M   'P 1'
#
loop_
_entity.id
_entity.type
_entity.pdbx_description
1 polymer ?
#
loop_
_entity_poly.entity_id
_entity_poly.type
_entity_poly.pdbx_seq_one_letter_code
_entity_poly.pdbx_strand_id
1 'polypeptide(L)'
;MKKNNQTMKFPYINHQIELVIEDKVYKYLKEMTRENLFESLNYIVKEVAGNANKANMKRIHFRRKDLDILDHKEYEEGLKTFQEELNEKPEVYFQLARELGYYVKISMYIEEENLVMMVLDNSPLLPVEVERIREKFKKAAKFKTLEQVFAEGLDLSEGGGFGLIMTILMLRKIGVDEKVFKIMKNEKFTAIHLQLPLNLVSSQESEVIAESIATEIDAIPQFPPHILQLQKILGDPNAEFKDLAKIIERDPALIADLLKTANSVLYALPHQVDSIEEAVKLIGFKGVGTLILTYSTQHLMMNRYRLDVINEIMNHSAEVAFYAHEIAKIFNLKEHI
;
A
#
# COMPACT_ATOMS: atom_id res chain seq x y z
N MET A 1 -15.77 -6.40 -23.92
CA MET A 1 -14.56 -6.26 -23.07
C MET A 1 -13.95 -7.63 -22.76
N LYS A 2 -13.14 -8.20 -23.66
CA LYS A 2 -12.63 -9.59 -23.58
C LYS A 2 -11.10 -9.70 -23.35
N LYS A 3 -10.44 -8.63 -22.87
CA LYS A 3 -9.00 -8.41 -23.18
C LYS A 3 -7.94 -8.85 -22.16
N ASN A 4 -8.26 -9.27 -20.93
CA ASN A 4 -7.24 -9.62 -19.93
C ASN A 4 -7.40 -11.03 -19.31
N ASN A 5 -7.66 -12.07 -20.12
CA ASN A 5 -7.57 -13.44 -19.62
C ASN A 5 -6.21 -14.04 -19.99
N GLN A 6 -5.38 -14.35 -19.00
CA GLN A 6 -4.15 -15.13 -19.17
C GLN A 6 -4.35 -16.52 -18.59
N THR A 7 -4.03 -17.56 -19.36
CA THR A 7 -4.09 -18.95 -18.89
C THR A 7 -2.82 -19.69 -19.27
N MET A 8 -2.29 -20.43 -18.30
CA MET A 8 -1.05 -21.19 -18.39
C MET A 8 -1.34 -22.63 -17.96
N LYS A 9 -0.74 -23.61 -18.64
CA LYS A 9 -0.96 -25.03 -18.34
C LYS A 9 0.38 -25.75 -18.33
N PHE A 10 0.66 -26.45 -17.24
CA PHE A 10 1.92 -27.14 -17.02
C PHE A 10 1.67 -28.58 -16.59
N PRO A 11 2.35 -29.58 -17.17
CA PRO A 11 2.24 -30.96 -16.69
C PRO A 11 2.92 -31.17 -15.33
N TYR A 12 3.92 -30.34 -15.01
CA TYR A 12 4.68 -30.35 -13.77
C TYR A 12 5.19 -28.94 -13.49
N ILE A 13 5.39 -28.60 -12.22
CA ILE A 13 5.97 -27.31 -11.81
C ILE A 13 7.33 -27.56 -11.17
N ASN A 14 8.38 -27.19 -11.89
CA ASN A 14 9.76 -27.15 -11.39
C ASN A 14 10.18 -25.69 -11.17
N HIS A 15 11.40 -25.48 -10.68
CA HIS A 15 11.93 -24.13 -10.43
C HIS A 15 11.90 -23.21 -11.66
N GLN A 16 12.20 -23.73 -12.87
CA GLN A 16 12.12 -22.92 -14.09
C GLN A 16 10.70 -22.47 -14.40
N ILE A 17 9.71 -23.34 -14.20
CA ILE A 17 8.29 -23.03 -14.40
C ILE A 17 7.80 -22.06 -13.33
N GLU A 18 8.28 -22.14 -12.10
CA GLU A 18 8.00 -21.14 -11.06
C GLU A 18 8.44 -19.74 -11.47
N LEU A 19 9.64 -19.59 -12.06
CA LEU A 19 10.11 -18.30 -12.58
C LEU A 19 9.22 -17.79 -13.73
N VAL A 20 8.69 -18.69 -14.57
CA VAL A 20 7.72 -18.33 -15.61
C VAL A 20 6.38 -17.88 -15.02
N ILE A 21 5.91 -18.55 -13.96
CA ILE A 21 4.72 -18.15 -13.22
C ILE A 21 4.90 -16.75 -12.63
N GLU A 22 6.03 -16.52 -11.97
CA GLU A 22 6.38 -15.25 -11.36
C GLU A 22 6.40 -14.09 -12.36
N ASP A 23 7.10 -14.26 -13.49
CA ASP A 23 7.14 -13.25 -14.57
C ASP A 23 5.74 -12.95 -15.13
N LYS A 24 4.90 -13.98 -15.29
CA LYS A 24 3.54 -13.83 -15.80
C LYS A 24 2.61 -13.11 -14.83
N VAL A 25 2.69 -13.44 -13.54
CA VAL A 25 1.93 -12.75 -12.48
C VAL A 25 2.36 -11.28 -12.41
N TYR A 26 3.68 -11.01 -12.43
CA TYR A 26 4.20 -9.64 -12.42
C TYR A 26 3.68 -8.81 -13.59
N LYS A 27 3.84 -9.33 -14.82
CA LYS A 27 3.37 -8.63 -16.04
C LYS A 27 1.87 -8.38 -16.01
N TYR A 28 1.08 -9.35 -15.56
CA TYR A 28 -0.38 -9.22 -15.47
C TYR A 28 -0.79 -8.11 -14.50
N LEU A 29 -0.19 -8.08 -13.30
CA LEU A 29 -0.48 -7.04 -12.30
C LEU A 29 0.03 -5.66 -12.73
N LYS A 30 1.17 -5.61 -13.42
CA LYS A 30 1.71 -4.38 -14.00
C LYS A 30 0.81 -3.77 -15.06
N GLU A 31 0.25 -4.60 -15.95
CA GLU A 31 -0.74 -4.16 -16.95
C GLU A 31 -2.01 -3.56 -16.32
N MET A 32 -2.29 -3.90 -15.06
CA MET A 32 -3.42 -3.39 -14.29
C MET A 32 -3.08 -2.24 -13.34
N THR A 33 -1.81 -1.80 -13.29
CA THR A 33 -1.34 -0.79 -12.31
C THR A 33 -1.63 -1.24 -10.87
N ARG A 34 -1.28 -2.50 -10.57
CA ARG A 34 -1.47 -3.18 -9.28
C ARG A 34 -0.20 -3.92 -8.83
N GLU A 35 0.96 -3.37 -9.14
CA GLU A 35 2.28 -3.94 -8.78
C GLU A 35 2.48 -4.10 -7.27
N ASN A 36 1.82 -3.27 -6.45
CA ASN A 36 1.85 -3.36 -5.00
C ASN A 36 1.35 -4.71 -4.45
N LEU A 37 0.58 -5.46 -5.24
CA LEU A 37 0.05 -6.78 -4.87
C LEU A 37 0.95 -7.93 -5.23
N PHE A 38 1.99 -7.66 -6.00
CA PHE A 38 2.80 -8.69 -6.62
C PHE A 38 3.40 -9.65 -5.60
N GLU A 39 4.03 -9.16 -4.53
CA GLU A 39 4.65 -10.04 -3.52
C GLU A 39 3.66 -11.04 -2.91
N SER A 40 2.50 -10.52 -2.47
CA SER A 40 1.50 -11.32 -1.77
C SER A 40 0.81 -12.30 -2.71
N LEU A 41 0.41 -11.83 -3.90
CA LEU A 41 -0.29 -12.68 -4.87
C LEU A 41 0.64 -13.69 -5.54
N ASN A 42 1.89 -13.32 -5.83
CA ASN A 42 2.88 -14.25 -6.35
C ASN A 42 3.15 -15.38 -5.36
N TYR A 43 3.33 -15.06 -4.07
CA TYR A 43 3.48 -16.08 -3.04
C TYR A 43 2.29 -17.05 -3.02
N ILE A 44 1.07 -16.51 -2.95
CA ILE A 44 -0.15 -17.32 -2.88
C ILE A 44 -0.29 -18.20 -4.13
N VAL A 45 -0.09 -17.65 -5.33
CA VAL A 45 -0.18 -18.41 -6.58
C VAL A 45 0.88 -19.52 -6.62
N LYS A 46 2.13 -19.23 -6.26
CA LYS A 46 3.21 -20.23 -6.24
C LYS A 46 2.94 -21.34 -5.22
N GLU A 47 2.52 -20.99 -4.01
CA GLU A 47 2.19 -21.95 -2.95
C GLU A 47 1.05 -22.88 -3.37
N VAL A 48 -0.03 -22.30 -3.89
CA VAL A 48 -1.19 -23.04 -4.38
C VAL A 48 -0.82 -23.92 -5.58
N ALA A 49 -0.04 -23.40 -6.52
CA ALA A 49 0.43 -24.15 -7.69
C ALA A 49 1.38 -25.29 -7.31
N GLY A 50 2.28 -25.08 -6.35
CA GLY A 50 3.13 -26.11 -5.78
C GLY A 50 2.31 -27.22 -5.11
N ASN A 51 1.28 -26.87 -4.35
CA ASN A 51 0.37 -27.85 -3.74
C ASN A 51 -0.44 -28.63 -4.78
N ALA A 52 -0.94 -27.96 -5.81
CA ALA A 52 -1.62 -28.58 -6.96
C ALA A 52 -0.69 -29.56 -7.71
N ASN A 53 0.59 -29.17 -7.90
CA ASN A 53 1.61 -30.05 -8.48
C ASN A 53 1.87 -31.28 -7.58
N LYS A 54 2.07 -31.07 -6.27
CA LYS A 54 2.26 -32.15 -5.29
C LYS A 54 1.06 -33.10 -5.27
N ALA A 55 -0.17 -32.60 -5.40
CA ALA A 55 -1.38 -33.42 -5.47
C ALA A 55 -1.32 -34.38 -6.66
N ASN A 56 -1.04 -33.88 -7.87
CA ASN A 56 -0.82 -34.70 -9.07
C ASN A 56 0.31 -35.71 -8.87
N MET A 57 1.45 -35.28 -8.32
CA MET A 57 2.61 -36.17 -8.11
C MET A 57 2.31 -37.31 -7.15
N LYS A 58 1.47 -37.09 -6.11
CA LYS A 58 1.01 -38.19 -5.25
C LYS A 58 0.22 -39.22 -6.04
N ARG A 59 -0.69 -38.81 -6.95
CA ARG A 59 -1.46 -39.79 -7.75
C ARG A 59 -0.54 -40.64 -8.63
N ILE A 60 0.51 -40.03 -9.17
CA ILE A 60 1.55 -40.74 -9.92
C ILE A 60 2.31 -41.70 -9.00
N HIS A 61 2.76 -41.23 -7.82
CA HIS A 61 3.51 -42.03 -6.85
C HIS A 61 2.76 -43.29 -6.43
N PHE A 62 1.50 -43.13 -6.01
CA PHE A 62 0.65 -44.24 -5.56
C PHE A 62 0.42 -45.25 -6.67
N ARG A 63 0.13 -44.79 -7.89
CA ARG A 63 -0.02 -45.67 -9.05
C ARG A 63 1.26 -46.43 -9.39
N ARG A 64 2.44 -45.83 -9.21
CA ARG A 64 3.72 -46.51 -9.46
C ARG A 64 4.04 -47.59 -8.44
N LYS A 65 3.59 -47.40 -7.20
CA LYS A 65 3.79 -48.34 -6.10
C LYS A 65 2.70 -49.39 -5.99
N ASP A 66 1.68 -49.31 -6.85
CA ASP A 66 0.49 -50.16 -6.77
C ASP A 66 -0.20 -50.06 -5.40
N LEU A 67 -0.23 -48.84 -4.83
CA LEU A 67 -0.89 -48.52 -3.56
C LEU A 67 -2.26 -47.90 -3.81
N ASP A 68 -3.25 -48.28 -3.01
CA ASP A 68 -4.56 -47.66 -2.96
C ASP A 68 -4.50 -46.33 -2.19
N ILE A 69 -4.68 -45.22 -2.91
CA ILE A 69 -4.68 -43.87 -2.34
C ILE A 69 -5.91 -43.59 -1.45
N LEU A 70 -6.93 -44.46 -1.48
CA LEU A 70 -8.13 -44.38 -0.64
C LEU A 70 -8.00 -45.18 0.66
N ASP A 71 -7.07 -46.14 0.73
CA ASP A 71 -6.78 -46.86 1.97
C ASP A 71 -5.91 -46.01 2.89
N HIS A 72 -6.32 -45.88 4.16
CA HIS A 72 -5.63 -45.02 5.11
C HIS A 72 -4.20 -45.50 5.44
N LYS A 73 -3.96 -46.81 5.53
CA LYS A 73 -2.65 -47.34 5.88
C LYS A 73 -1.68 -47.20 4.71
N GLU A 74 -2.14 -47.55 3.52
CA GLU A 74 -1.36 -47.40 2.29
C GLU A 74 -1.12 -45.92 1.96
N TYR A 75 -2.07 -45.03 2.28
CA TYR A 75 -1.87 -43.59 2.17
C TYR A 75 -0.71 -43.09 3.04
N GLU A 76 -0.69 -43.48 4.30
CA GLU A 76 0.40 -43.12 5.21
C GLU A 76 1.75 -43.74 4.79
N GLU A 77 1.74 -44.96 4.27
CA GLU A 77 2.94 -45.61 3.74
C GLU A 77 3.49 -44.90 2.49
N GLY A 78 2.65 -44.64 1.50
CA GLY A 78 3.04 -43.95 0.27
C GLY A 78 3.55 -42.53 0.54
N LEU A 79 3.02 -41.83 1.54
CA LEU A 79 3.51 -40.50 1.91
C LEU A 79 4.92 -40.50 2.50
N LYS A 80 5.34 -41.56 3.20
CA LYS A 80 6.69 -41.64 3.81
C LYS A 80 7.78 -41.61 2.74
N THR A 81 7.56 -42.29 1.63
CA THR A 81 8.52 -42.40 0.53
C THR A 81 8.33 -41.35 -0.55
N PHE A 82 7.20 -40.65 -0.56
CA PHE A 82 6.84 -39.71 -1.62
C PHE A 82 7.87 -38.59 -1.80
N GLN A 83 8.27 -37.92 -0.70
CA GLN A 83 9.19 -36.77 -0.79
C GLN A 83 10.59 -37.20 -1.22
N GLU A 84 11.12 -38.27 -0.63
CA GLU A 84 12.44 -38.82 -0.94
C GLU A 84 12.52 -39.20 -2.42
N GLU A 85 11.58 -40.00 -2.92
CA GLU A 85 11.60 -40.45 -4.31
C GLU A 85 11.34 -39.34 -5.33
N LEU A 86 10.48 -38.37 -4.99
CA LEU A 86 10.25 -37.21 -5.85
C LEU A 86 11.53 -36.37 -5.99
N ASN A 87 12.31 -36.23 -4.91
CA ASN A 87 13.57 -35.50 -4.91
C ASN A 87 14.70 -36.26 -5.60
N GLU A 88 14.74 -37.60 -5.47
CA GLU A 88 15.77 -38.42 -6.12
C GLU A 88 15.59 -38.51 -7.65
N LYS A 89 14.34 -38.59 -8.13
CA LYS A 89 14.03 -38.87 -9.55
C LYS A 89 12.92 -37.98 -10.13
N PRO A 90 13.02 -36.64 -10.03
CA PRO A 90 11.96 -35.73 -10.46
C PRO A 90 11.62 -35.85 -11.95
N GLU A 91 12.58 -36.22 -12.79
CA GLU A 91 12.42 -36.39 -14.24
C GLU A 91 11.41 -37.49 -14.58
N VAL A 92 11.39 -38.57 -13.78
CA VAL A 92 10.47 -39.68 -14.02
C VAL A 92 9.05 -39.26 -13.70
N TYR A 93 8.84 -38.48 -12.64
CA TYR A 93 7.53 -37.90 -12.32
C TYR A 93 7.06 -36.94 -13.40
N PHE A 94 7.96 -36.09 -13.91
CA PHE A 94 7.66 -35.18 -15.00
C PHE A 94 7.21 -35.90 -16.27
N GLN A 95 7.94 -36.96 -16.67
CA GLN A 95 7.60 -37.75 -17.84
C GLN A 95 6.24 -38.44 -17.65
N LEU A 96 6.03 -39.11 -16.51
CA LEU A 96 4.75 -39.77 -16.21
C LEU A 96 3.60 -38.78 -16.12
N ALA A 97 3.81 -37.56 -15.61
CA ALA A 97 2.77 -36.54 -15.56
C ALA A 97 2.28 -36.19 -16.97
N ARG A 98 3.21 -36.08 -17.95
CA ARG A 98 2.87 -35.84 -19.36
C ARG A 98 2.14 -37.04 -19.97
N GLU A 99 2.66 -38.25 -19.79
CA GLU A 99 2.09 -39.48 -20.37
C GLU A 99 0.69 -39.78 -19.83
N LEU A 100 0.47 -39.55 -18.54
CA LEU A 100 -0.81 -39.78 -17.87
C LEU A 100 -1.77 -38.58 -17.99
N GLY A 101 -1.33 -37.48 -18.61
CA GLY A 101 -2.16 -36.30 -18.85
C GLY A 101 -2.45 -35.46 -17.62
N TYR A 102 -1.64 -35.54 -16.56
CA TYR A 102 -1.72 -34.63 -15.42
C TYR A 102 -1.28 -33.22 -15.79
N TYR A 103 -1.91 -32.22 -15.18
CA TYR A 103 -1.55 -30.82 -15.33
C TYR A 103 -2.01 -29.95 -14.18
N VAL A 104 -1.32 -28.84 -14.01
CA VAL A 104 -1.75 -27.66 -13.26
C VAL A 104 -2.04 -26.55 -14.27
N LYS A 105 -3.21 -25.92 -14.15
CA LYS A 105 -3.66 -24.80 -14.97
C LYS A 105 -3.83 -23.58 -14.08
N ILE A 106 -3.15 -22.49 -14.42
CA ILE A 106 -3.24 -21.21 -13.73
C ILE A 106 -3.96 -20.24 -14.67
N SER A 107 -5.03 -19.61 -14.21
CA SER A 107 -5.82 -18.64 -14.97
C SER A 107 -5.95 -17.34 -14.18
N MET A 108 -5.73 -16.21 -14.85
CA MET A 108 -5.86 -14.86 -14.28
C MET A 108 -6.78 -14.05 -15.18
N TYR A 109 -7.86 -13.53 -14.63
CA TYR A 109 -8.84 -12.75 -15.37
C TYR A 109 -9.60 -11.79 -14.46
N ILE A 110 -10.35 -10.87 -15.09
CA ILE A 110 -11.22 -9.92 -14.40
C ILE A 110 -12.67 -10.33 -14.61
N GLU A 111 -13.43 -10.39 -13.53
CA GLU A 111 -14.85 -10.74 -13.51
C GLU A 111 -15.58 -9.86 -12.50
N GLU A 112 -16.56 -9.07 -12.95
CA GLU A 112 -17.40 -8.21 -12.10
C GLU A 112 -16.56 -7.37 -11.10
N GLU A 113 -15.54 -6.67 -11.60
CA GLU A 113 -14.60 -5.85 -10.81
C GLU A 113 -13.69 -6.62 -9.83
N ASN A 114 -13.72 -7.96 -9.87
CA ASN A 114 -12.81 -8.81 -9.12
C ASN A 114 -11.64 -9.27 -10.00
N LEU A 115 -10.44 -9.22 -9.44
CA LEU A 115 -9.30 -9.97 -9.93
C LEU A 115 -9.46 -11.43 -9.49
N VAL A 116 -9.60 -12.33 -10.47
CA VAL A 116 -9.68 -13.75 -10.24
C VAL A 116 -8.36 -14.40 -10.61
N MET A 117 -7.74 -15.07 -9.64
CA MET A 117 -6.61 -15.98 -9.86
C MET A 117 -7.06 -17.39 -9.49
N MET A 118 -7.10 -18.28 -10.49
CA MET A 118 -7.50 -19.67 -10.32
C MET A 118 -6.31 -20.58 -10.59
N VAL A 119 -6.08 -21.54 -9.69
CA VAL A 119 -5.15 -22.65 -9.89
C VAL A 119 -5.94 -23.94 -9.84
N LEU A 120 -5.86 -24.75 -10.90
CA LEU A 120 -6.57 -26.00 -11.05
C LEU A 120 -5.58 -27.13 -11.30
N ASP A 121 -5.72 -28.25 -10.59
CA ASP A 121 -5.14 -29.53 -10.98
C ASP A 121 -6.23 -30.52 -11.37
N ASN A 122 -5.93 -31.42 -12.31
CA ASN A 122 -6.85 -32.45 -12.74
C ASN A 122 -6.78 -33.72 -11.86
N SER A 123 -6.66 -33.54 -10.55
CA SER A 123 -6.80 -34.62 -9.58
C SER A 123 -7.95 -34.34 -8.61
N PRO A 124 -8.74 -35.37 -8.24
CA PRO A 124 -9.84 -35.20 -7.29
C PRO A 124 -9.31 -34.99 -5.88
N LEU A 125 -9.89 -34.05 -5.12
CA LEU A 125 -9.50 -33.78 -3.74
C LEU A 125 -9.94 -34.92 -2.81
N LEU A 126 -8.98 -35.56 -2.12
CA LEU A 126 -9.26 -36.69 -1.23
C LEU A 126 -9.85 -36.22 0.11
N PRO A 127 -10.67 -37.05 0.78
CA PRO A 127 -11.22 -36.72 2.11
C PRO A 127 -10.15 -36.33 3.14
N VAL A 128 -9.05 -37.09 3.22
CA VAL A 128 -7.92 -36.80 4.11
C VAL A 128 -7.24 -35.46 3.79
N GLU A 129 -7.19 -35.08 2.51
CA GLU A 129 -6.62 -33.79 2.10
C GLU A 129 -7.56 -32.63 2.49
N VAL A 130 -8.88 -32.82 2.38
CA VAL A 130 -9.87 -31.85 2.85
C VAL A 130 -9.71 -31.57 4.34
N GLU A 131 -9.59 -32.62 5.16
CA GLU A 131 -9.42 -32.49 6.61
C GLU A 131 -8.13 -31.73 6.94
N ARG A 132 -7.00 -32.13 6.34
CA ARG A 132 -5.71 -31.45 6.53
C ARG A 132 -5.76 -29.98 6.12
N ILE A 133 -6.45 -29.63 5.04
CA ILE A 133 -6.63 -28.23 4.62
C ILE A 133 -7.47 -27.48 5.66
N ARG A 134 -8.63 -28.03 6.08
CA ARG A 134 -9.50 -27.39 7.08
C ARG A 134 -8.79 -27.13 8.40
N GLU A 135 -7.99 -28.08 8.88
CA GLU A 135 -7.21 -27.90 10.10
C GLU A 135 -6.18 -26.77 9.97
N LYS A 136 -5.49 -26.68 8.83
CA LYS A 136 -4.52 -25.61 8.56
C LYS A 136 -5.20 -24.24 8.51
N PHE A 137 -6.34 -24.12 7.84
CA PHE A 137 -7.13 -22.88 7.82
C PHE A 137 -7.63 -22.50 9.23
N LYS A 138 -8.11 -23.47 10.03
CA LYS A 138 -8.55 -23.24 11.41
C LYS A 138 -7.41 -22.79 12.31
N LYS A 139 -6.20 -23.33 12.13
CA LYS A 139 -4.99 -22.89 12.85
C LYS A 139 -4.60 -21.48 12.41
N ALA A 140 -4.53 -21.22 11.11
CA ALA A 140 -4.21 -19.91 10.55
C ALA A 140 -5.11 -18.78 11.07
N ALA A 141 -6.41 -19.07 11.27
CA ALA A 141 -7.36 -18.10 11.81
C ALA A 141 -6.98 -17.55 13.19
N LYS A 142 -6.17 -18.28 13.98
CA LYS A 142 -5.71 -17.84 15.31
C LYS A 142 -4.58 -16.82 15.26
N PHE A 143 -3.79 -16.82 14.19
CA PHE A 143 -2.61 -15.96 14.06
C PHE A 143 -2.98 -14.67 13.37
N LYS A 144 -2.58 -13.53 13.93
CA LYS A 144 -2.69 -12.22 13.28
C LYS A 144 -1.43 -11.84 12.53
N THR A 145 -0.27 -12.26 13.03
CA THR A 145 1.04 -11.87 12.51
C THR A 145 1.96 -13.08 12.42
N LEU A 146 3.05 -12.92 11.65
CA LEU A 146 4.02 -13.96 11.43
C LEU A 146 4.80 -14.32 12.71
N GLU A 147 5.05 -13.34 13.58
CA GLU A 147 5.73 -13.52 14.86
C GLU A 147 4.96 -14.49 15.77
N GLN A 148 3.62 -14.44 15.73
CA GLN A 148 2.78 -15.37 16.49
C GLN A 148 2.90 -16.81 15.96
N VAL A 149 3.05 -16.97 14.65
CA VAL A 149 3.25 -18.29 14.03
C VAL A 149 4.59 -18.89 14.47
N PHE A 150 5.66 -18.07 14.49
CA PHE A 150 6.98 -18.51 14.97
C PHE A 150 6.96 -18.83 16.47
N ALA A 151 6.25 -18.05 17.29
CA ALA A 151 6.15 -18.27 18.73
C ALA A 151 5.48 -19.60 19.10
N GLU A 152 4.60 -20.14 18.26
CA GLU A 152 3.95 -21.44 18.48
C GLU A 152 4.85 -22.63 18.08
N GLY A 153 6.07 -22.38 17.58
CA GLY A 153 7.04 -23.42 17.24
C GLY A 153 6.64 -24.26 16.02
N LEU A 154 5.87 -23.67 15.09
CA LEU A 154 5.47 -24.35 13.86
C LEU A 154 6.67 -24.54 12.92
N ASP A 155 6.84 -25.75 12.39
CA ASP A 155 7.89 -26.08 11.43
C ASP A 155 7.65 -25.36 10.08
N LEU A 156 8.68 -24.66 9.62
CA LEU A 156 8.70 -23.79 8.43
C LEU A 156 9.03 -24.56 7.15
N SER A 157 9.28 -25.86 7.24
CA SER A 157 9.56 -26.68 6.07
C SER A 157 8.37 -26.68 5.09
N GLU A 158 8.65 -26.68 3.78
CA GLU A 158 7.65 -26.68 2.68
C GLU A 158 6.66 -27.88 2.71
N GLY A 159 6.87 -28.85 3.61
CA GLY A 159 6.01 -30.00 3.86
C GLY A 159 5.13 -29.90 5.12
N GLY A 160 5.45 -29.00 6.06
CA GLY A 160 4.82 -28.92 7.40
C GLY A 160 3.44 -28.26 7.43
N GLY A 161 2.99 -27.68 6.31
CA GLY A 161 1.68 -27.03 6.21
C GLY A 161 1.63 -25.55 6.55
N PHE A 162 2.80 -24.94 6.70
CA PHE A 162 2.99 -23.51 6.88
C PHE A 162 2.50 -22.67 5.70
N GLY A 163 2.62 -23.15 4.46
CA GLY A 163 2.30 -22.36 3.27
C GLY A 163 0.84 -21.90 3.15
N LEU A 164 -0.11 -22.72 3.61
CA LEU A 164 -1.52 -22.30 3.71
C LEU A 164 -1.76 -21.26 4.81
N ILE A 165 -1.00 -21.30 5.91
CA ILE A 165 -1.06 -20.28 6.97
C ILE A 165 -0.53 -18.96 6.41
N MET A 166 0.62 -18.99 5.72
CA MET A 166 1.18 -17.82 5.06
C MET A 166 0.27 -17.26 3.98
N THR A 167 -0.44 -18.11 3.24
CA THR A 167 -1.46 -17.66 2.28
C THR A 167 -2.48 -16.75 2.97
N ILE A 168 -2.99 -17.13 4.13
CA ILE A 168 -3.97 -16.33 4.88
C ILE A 168 -3.35 -15.04 5.43
N LEU A 169 -2.11 -15.09 5.93
CA LEU A 169 -1.40 -13.89 6.40
C LEU A 169 -1.12 -12.91 5.24
N MET A 170 -0.75 -13.41 4.07
CA MET A 170 -0.54 -12.60 2.86
C MET A 170 -1.84 -11.96 2.38
N LEU A 171 -2.98 -12.67 2.46
CA LEU A 171 -4.29 -12.07 2.17
C LEU A 171 -4.61 -10.91 3.13
N ARG A 172 -4.35 -11.10 4.43
CA ARG A 172 -4.56 -10.03 5.42
C ARG A 172 -3.61 -8.85 5.21
N LYS A 173 -2.36 -9.09 4.78
CA LYS A 173 -1.40 -8.04 4.44
C LYS A 173 -1.95 -7.11 3.35
N ILE A 174 -2.71 -7.63 2.39
CA ILE A 174 -3.37 -6.85 1.32
C ILE A 174 -4.83 -6.46 1.65
N GLY A 175 -5.24 -6.58 2.92
CA GLY A 175 -6.53 -6.06 3.40
C GLY A 175 -7.75 -6.94 3.12
N VAL A 176 -7.59 -8.21 2.74
CA VAL A 176 -8.71 -9.14 2.47
C VAL A 176 -8.74 -10.31 3.44
N ASP A 177 -9.98 -10.72 3.78
CA ASP A 177 -10.23 -11.89 4.63
C ASP A 177 -10.13 -13.20 3.84
N GLU A 178 -9.99 -14.34 4.52
CA GLU A 178 -9.84 -15.64 3.88
C GLU A 178 -11.04 -16.11 3.03
N LYS A 179 -12.19 -15.41 3.03
CA LYS A 179 -13.38 -15.81 2.23
C LYS A 179 -13.17 -15.57 0.73
N VAL A 180 -12.18 -14.76 0.35
CA VAL A 180 -11.77 -14.61 -1.05
C VAL A 180 -11.13 -15.90 -1.59
N PHE A 181 -10.69 -16.79 -0.71
CA PHE A 181 -10.10 -18.08 -1.04
C PHE A 181 -11.18 -19.18 -1.02
N LYS A 182 -11.53 -19.69 -2.20
CA LYS A 182 -12.56 -20.73 -2.38
C LYS A 182 -11.95 -21.98 -2.98
N ILE A 183 -12.38 -23.14 -2.49
CA ILE A 183 -12.01 -24.44 -3.05
C ILE A 183 -13.20 -24.97 -3.84
N MET A 184 -13.02 -25.11 -5.15
CA MET A 184 -13.95 -25.76 -6.05
C MET A 184 -13.42 -27.16 -6.38
N LYS A 185 -14.28 -28.17 -6.36
CA LYS A 185 -13.87 -29.55 -6.64
C LYS A 185 -14.96 -30.33 -7.34
N ASN A 186 -14.55 -31.34 -8.10
CA ASN A 186 -15.41 -32.42 -8.55
C ASN A 186 -14.60 -33.72 -8.66
N GLU A 187 -15.18 -34.75 -9.26
CA GLU A 187 -14.53 -36.06 -9.44
C GLU A 187 -13.29 -36.04 -10.34
N LYS A 188 -13.06 -34.95 -11.08
CA LYS A 188 -12.01 -34.85 -12.10
C LYS A 188 -10.96 -33.78 -11.80
N PHE A 189 -11.27 -32.82 -10.94
CA PHE A 189 -10.36 -31.70 -10.66
C PHE A 189 -10.56 -31.11 -9.27
N THR A 190 -9.50 -30.44 -8.83
CA THR A 190 -9.50 -29.51 -7.71
C THR A 190 -9.07 -28.15 -8.22
N ALA A 191 -9.76 -27.10 -7.80
CA ALA A 191 -9.44 -25.73 -8.18
C ALA A 191 -9.51 -24.82 -6.96
N ILE A 192 -8.47 -24.02 -6.77
CA ILE A 192 -8.44 -22.94 -5.81
C ILE A 192 -8.73 -21.66 -6.57
N HIS A 193 -9.77 -20.96 -6.15
CA HIS A 193 -10.21 -19.68 -6.65
C HIS A 193 -9.88 -18.60 -5.64
N LEU A 194 -9.05 -17.64 -6.05
CA LEU A 194 -8.81 -16.41 -5.32
C LEU A 194 -9.54 -15.27 -6.03
N GLN A 195 -10.61 -14.75 -5.40
CA GLN A 195 -11.46 -13.70 -5.96
C GLN A 195 -11.27 -12.40 -5.18
N LEU A 196 -10.44 -11.51 -5.71
CA LEU A 196 -10.02 -10.28 -5.04
C LEU A 196 -10.83 -9.08 -5.55
N PRO A 197 -11.63 -8.44 -4.69
CA PRO A 197 -12.34 -7.22 -5.04
C PRO A 197 -11.33 -6.07 -5.18
N LEU A 198 -11.17 -5.52 -6.40
CA LEU A 198 -10.11 -4.56 -6.71
C LEU A 198 -10.26 -3.20 -6.01
N ASN A 199 -11.43 -2.92 -5.45
CA ASN A 199 -11.75 -1.73 -4.67
C ASN A 199 -11.27 -1.82 -3.21
N LEU A 200 -11.09 -3.02 -2.64
CA LEU A 200 -10.64 -3.22 -1.26
C LEU A 200 -9.11 -3.17 -1.12
N VAL A 201 -8.41 -3.18 -2.25
CA VAL A 201 -6.97 -3.36 -2.34
C VAL A 201 -6.23 -2.01 -2.54
N SER A 202 -6.97 -0.91 -2.59
CA SER A 202 -6.45 0.46 -2.61
C SER A 202 -6.22 1.06 -1.22
N SER A 203 -6.47 0.31 -0.13
CA SER A 203 -6.40 0.84 1.24
C SER A 203 -4.99 0.99 1.80
N GLN A 204 -3.98 0.30 1.25
CA GLN A 204 -2.59 0.48 1.71
C GLN A 204 -2.04 1.88 1.45
N GLU A 205 -2.43 2.53 0.34
CA GLU A 205 -2.05 3.93 0.12
C GLU A 205 -2.70 4.85 1.16
N SER A 206 -3.93 4.56 1.59
CA SER A 206 -4.63 5.37 2.59
C SER A 206 -4.08 5.18 4.00
N GLU A 207 -3.67 3.96 4.38
CA GLU A 207 -3.03 3.70 5.69
C GLU A 207 -1.62 4.27 5.76
N VAL A 208 -0.80 4.12 4.71
CA VAL A 208 0.56 4.71 4.67
C VAL A 208 0.48 6.24 4.69
N ILE A 209 -0.47 6.84 3.96
CA ILE A 209 -0.70 8.29 4.02
C ILE A 209 -1.20 8.69 5.40
N ALA A 210 -2.15 7.97 6.00
CA ALA A 210 -2.66 8.29 7.33
C ALA A 210 -1.58 8.17 8.43
N GLU A 211 -0.72 7.15 8.36
CA GLU A 211 0.39 6.96 9.28
C GLU A 211 1.50 8.00 9.07
N SER A 212 1.80 8.35 7.81
CA SER A 212 2.72 9.46 7.48
C SER A 212 2.17 10.80 7.93
N ILE A 213 0.86 11.04 7.80
CA ILE A 213 0.19 12.23 8.32
C ILE A 213 0.25 12.25 9.85
N ALA A 214 -0.04 11.13 10.51
CA ALA A 214 -0.01 11.04 11.97
C ALA A 214 1.40 11.31 12.53
N THR A 215 2.44 10.75 11.90
CA THR A 215 3.83 11.03 12.28
C THR A 215 4.24 12.47 12.00
N GLU A 216 3.74 13.09 10.92
CA GLU A 216 4.00 14.51 10.67
C GLU A 216 3.23 15.46 11.58
N ILE A 217 2.04 15.09 12.06
CA ILE A 217 1.30 15.89 13.05
C ILE A 217 2.12 16.06 14.33
N ASP A 218 2.76 14.99 14.82
CA ASP A 218 3.61 15.03 16.01
C ASP A 218 4.90 15.84 15.79
N ALA A 219 5.31 16.03 14.53
CA ALA A 219 6.51 16.75 14.14
C ALA A 219 6.25 18.18 13.62
N ILE A 220 5.01 18.69 13.72
CA ILE A 220 4.68 20.07 13.33
C ILE A 220 5.48 21.03 14.21
N PRO A 221 6.33 21.89 13.60
CA PRO A 221 7.14 22.82 14.36
C PRO A 221 6.26 23.86 15.05
N GLN A 222 6.56 24.14 16.32
CA GLN A 222 5.87 25.19 17.06
C GLN A 222 6.34 26.57 16.59
N PHE A 223 5.41 27.53 16.52
CA PHE A 223 5.76 28.91 16.22
C PHE A 223 6.74 29.46 17.27
N PRO A 224 7.75 30.26 16.86
CA PRO A 224 8.61 30.96 17.80
C PRO A 224 7.81 31.82 18.79
N PRO A 225 8.28 32.01 20.04
CA PRO A 225 7.55 32.76 21.06
C PRO A 225 7.14 34.18 20.66
N HIS A 226 7.95 34.86 19.83
CA HIS A 226 7.65 36.21 19.36
C HIS A 226 6.51 36.25 18.32
N ILE A 227 6.36 35.20 17.50
CA ILE A 227 5.22 35.04 16.57
C ILE A 227 3.92 34.78 17.34
N LEU A 228 3.98 33.94 18.39
CA LEU A 228 2.84 33.70 19.27
C LEU A 228 2.42 34.97 20.02
N GLN A 229 3.37 35.83 20.40
CA GLN A 229 3.07 37.15 20.98
C GLN A 229 2.43 38.08 19.94
N LEU A 230 2.92 38.10 18.70
CA LEU A 230 2.32 38.89 17.62
C LEU A 230 0.86 38.49 17.34
N GLN A 231 0.55 37.19 17.28
CA GLN A 231 -0.82 36.72 17.11
C GLN A 231 -1.76 37.19 18.23
N LYS A 232 -1.27 37.26 19.47
CA LYS A 232 -2.07 37.80 20.60
C LYS A 232 -2.35 39.28 20.43
N ILE A 233 -1.36 40.07 20.01
CA ILE A 233 -1.53 41.52 19.81
C ILE A 233 -2.45 41.81 18.64
N LEU A 234 -2.35 41.07 17.53
CA LEU A 234 -3.23 41.22 16.37
C LEU A 234 -4.70 40.92 16.70
N GLY A 235 -4.96 40.09 17.72
CA GLY A 235 -6.30 39.76 18.20
C GLY A 235 -6.80 40.65 19.35
N ASP A 236 -5.99 41.57 19.86
CA ASP A 236 -6.39 42.48 20.94
C ASP A 236 -6.97 43.78 20.37
N PRO A 237 -8.27 44.09 20.62
CA PRO A 237 -8.90 45.30 20.12
C PRO A 237 -8.31 46.59 20.71
N ASN A 238 -7.50 46.51 21.77
CA ASN A 238 -6.83 47.65 22.39
C ASN A 238 -5.35 47.78 21.99
N ALA A 239 -4.85 46.92 21.11
CA ALA A 239 -3.45 46.97 20.69
C ALA A 239 -3.12 48.27 19.95
N GLU A 240 -1.96 48.85 20.26
CA GLU A 240 -1.44 49.99 19.52
C GLU A 240 -0.37 49.57 18.50
N PHE A 241 -0.22 50.34 17.42
CA PHE A 241 0.80 50.09 16.39
C PHE A 241 2.22 50.00 16.95
N LYS A 242 2.49 50.70 18.06
CA LYS A 242 3.77 50.68 18.77
C LYS A 242 4.06 49.33 19.41
N ASP A 243 3.05 48.61 19.86
CA ASP A 243 3.22 47.29 20.47
C ASP A 243 3.60 46.25 19.42
N LEU A 244 3.04 46.39 18.21
CA LEU A 244 3.39 45.58 17.04
C LEU A 244 4.84 45.85 16.61
N ALA A 245 5.24 47.13 16.50
CA ALA A 245 6.57 47.55 16.12
C ALA A 245 7.66 46.96 17.04
N LYS A 246 7.46 47.01 18.36
CA LYS A 246 8.40 46.46 19.37
C LYS A 246 8.67 44.97 19.23
N ILE A 247 7.70 44.19 18.74
CA ILE A 247 7.93 42.76 18.53
C ILE A 247 8.65 42.52 17.20
N ILE A 248 8.28 43.25 16.14
CA ILE A 248 8.94 43.16 14.84
C ILE A 248 10.42 43.56 14.95
N GLU A 249 10.76 44.55 15.77
CA GLU A 249 12.13 44.98 16.05
C GLU A 249 13.07 43.85 16.51
N ARG A 250 12.53 42.74 17.02
CA ARG A 250 13.32 41.60 17.52
C ARG A 250 13.75 40.63 16.41
N ASP A 251 13.24 40.79 15.19
CA ASP A 251 13.53 39.92 14.06
C ASP A 251 13.97 40.76 12.83
N PRO A 252 15.29 40.80 12.53
CA PRO A 252 15.82 41.55 11.39
C PRO A 252 15.26 41.13 10.02
N ALA A 253 14.89 39.87 9.84
CA ALA A 253 14.33 39.40 8.58
C ALA A 253 12.87 39.86 8.41
N LEU A 254 12.09 39.85 9.49
CA LEU A 254 10.74 40.41 9.50
C LEU A 254 10.74 41.92 9.27
N ILE A 255 11.73 42.65 9.81
CA ILE A 255 11.93 44.08 9.51
C ILE A 255 12.16 44.28 8.00
N ALA A 256 13.03 43.47 7.38
CA ALA A 256 13.34 43.58 5.97
C ALA A 256 12.09 43.33 5.10
N ASP A 257 11.29 42.32 5.40
CA ASP A 257 10.06 42.01 4.67
C ASP A 257 8.97 43.08 4.88
N LEU A 258 8.87 43.64 6.09
CA LEU A 258 7.97 44.75 6.39
C LEU A 258 8.31 45.99 5.55
N LEU A 259 9.57 46.42 5.58
CA LEU A 259 10.03 47.60 4.83
C LEU A 259 9.94 47.36 3.33
N LYS A 260 10.27 46.17 2.84
CA LYS A 260 10.12 45.81 1.42
C LYS A 260 8.66 45.85 0.98
N THR A 261 7.74 45.40 1.83
CA THR A 261 6.29 45.43 1.56
C THR A 261 5.77 46.86 1.54
N ALA A 262 6.13 47.68 2.54
CA ALA A 262 5.74 49.10 2.61
C ALA A 262 6.23 49.89 1.39
N ASN A 263 7.42 49.58 0.90
CA ASN A 263 8.02 50.22 -0.28
C ASN A 263 7.63 49.56 -1.62
N SER A 264 6.67 48.63 -1.62
CA SER A 264 6.22 47.99 -2.86
C SER A 264 5.38 48.92 -3.73
N VAL A 265 5.32 48.62 -5.03
CA VAL A 265 4.54 49.39 -6.03
C VAL A 265 3.05 49.51 -5.63
N LEU A 266 2.55 48.57 -4.83
CA LEU A 266 1.18 48.55 -4.32
C LEU A 266 0.80 49.85 -3.58
N TYR A 267 1.73 50.44 -2.82
CA TYR A 267 1.47 51.62 -2.01
C TYR A 267 1.80 52.95 -2.71
N ALA A 268 2.46 52.89 -3.87
CA ALA A 268 2.74 54.03 -4.75
C ALA A 268 3.24 55.31 -4.04
N LEU A 269 4.19 55.15 -3.10
CA LEU A 269 4.68 56.25 -2.28
C LEU A 269 5.68 57.15 -3.04
N PRO A 270 5.70 58.48 -2.77
CA PRO A 270 6.66 59.41 -3.36
C PRO A 270 8.04 59.36 -2.70
N HIS A 271 8.17 58.70 -1.55
CA HIS A 271 9.43 58.52 -0.82
C HIS A 271 9.56 57.09 -0.29
N GLN A 272 10.77 56.72 0.11
CA GLN A 272 11.06 55.43 0.74
C GLN A 272 10.71 55.48 2.23
N VAL A 273 10.03 54.45 2.73
CA VAL A 273 9.78 54.21 4.15
C VAL A 273 11.00 53.51 4.75
N ASP A 274 11.60 54.10 5.79
CA ASP A 274 12.79 53.58 6.47
C ASP A 274 12.58 53.28 7.97
N SER A 275 11.38 53.52 8.49
CA SER A 275 11.02 53.25 9.89
C SER A 275 9.92 52.20 10.05
N ILE A 276 10.03 51.37 11.09
CA ILE A 276 9.08 50.30 11.39
C ILE A 276 7.71 50.89 11.75
N GLU A 277 7.68 51.95 12.55
CA GLU A 277 6.44 52.60 12.99
C GLU A 277 5.64 53.18 11.81
N GLU A 278 6.32 53.77 10.83
CA GLU A 278 5.69 54.27 9.60
C GLU A 278 5.18 53.13 8.73
N ALA A 279 5.99 52.09 8.54
CA ALA A 279 5.59 50.91 7.76
C ALA A 279 4.37 50.21 8.37
N VAL A 280 4.33 50.05 9.70
CA VAL A 280 3.19 49.45 10.41
C VAL A 280 1.93 50.32 10.28
N LYS A 281 2.04 51.65 10.35
CA LYS A 281 0.91 52.57 10.15
C LYS A 281 0.37 52.54 8.72
N LEU A 282 1.27 52.48 7.73
CA LEU A 282 0.91 52.44 6.32
C LEU A 282 0.21 51.13 5.94
N ILE A 283 0.76 49.98 6.38
CA ILE A 283 0.24 48.65 6.06
C ILE A 283 -1.00 48.33 6.91
N GLY A 284 -1.06 48.83 8.14
CA GLY A 284 -2.15 48.60 9.09
C GLY A 284 -2.13 47.21 9.73
N PHE A 285 -2.92 47.03 10.80
CA PHE A 285 -2.94 45.79 11.60
C PHE A 285 -3.23 44.53 10.77
N LYS A 286 -4.24 44.58 9.88
CA LYS A 286 -4.59 43.44 9.02
C LYS A 286 -3.44 43.07 8.09
N GLY A 287 -2.87 44.05 7.38
CA GLY A 287 -1.80 43.80 6.43
C GLY A 287 -0.52 43.27 7.10
N VAL A 288 -0.17 43.82 8.27
CA VAL A 288 0.98 43.33 9.03
C VAL A 288 0.70 41.94 9.61
N GLY A 289 -0.54 41.65 10.02
CA GLY A 289 -0.93 40.30 10.43
C GLY A 289 -0.77 39.27 9.31
N THR A 290 -1.19 39.60 8.09
CA THR A 290 -0.97 38.77 6.91
C THR A 290 0.52 38.58 6.61
N LEU A 291 1.32 39.65 6.70
CA LEU A 291 2.76 39.58 6.49
C LEU A 291 3.44 38.62 7.47
N ILE A 292 3.09 38.73 8.76
CA ILE A 292 3.64 37.88 9.83
C ILE A 292 3.26 36.42 9.60
N LEU A 293 2.01 36.15 9.20
CA LEU A 293 1.56 34.79 8.92
C LEU A 293 2.34 34.17 7.75
N THR A 294 2.53 34.93 6.67
CA THR A 294 3.32 34.51 5.50
C THR A 294 4.77 34.23 5.90
N TYR A 295 5.41 35.17 6.59
CA TYR A 295 6.79 35.03 7.08
C TYR A 295 6.96 33.78 7.96
N SER A 296 6.06 33.59 8.91
CA SER A 296 6.12 32.48 9.86
C SER A 296 5.95 31.13 9.16
N THR A 297 5.00 31.04 8.23
CA THR A 297 4.75 29.82 7.45
C THR A 297 5.95 29.47 6.58
N GLN A 298 6.51 30.48 5.90
CA GLN A 298 7.69 30.31 5.06
C GLN A 298 8.90 29.85 5.88
N HIS A 299 9.16 30.48 7.02
CA HIS A 299 10.29 30.13 7.89
C HIS A 299 10.17 28.71 8.47
N LEU A 300 8.96 28.31 8.91
CA LEU A 300 8.73 26.95 9.42
C LEU A 300 8.90 25.89 8.34
N MET A 301 8.41 26.15 7.13
CA MET A 301 8.49 25.19 6.02
C MET A 301 9.92 25.08 5.46
N MET A 302 10.63 26.20 5.27
CA MET A 302 11.96 26.25 4.64
C MET A 302 13.04 25.49 5.43
N ASN A 303 12.87 25.36 6.74
CA ASN A 303 13.83 24.65 7.60
C ASN A 303 13.63 23.13 7.60
N ARG A 304 12.49 22.62 7.11
CA ARG A 304 12.11 21.20 7.18
C ARG A 304 11.94 20.54 5.81
N TYR A 305 11.47 21.28 4.81
CA TYR A 305 11.11 20.72 3.51
C TYR A 305 11.98 21.27 2.38
N ARG A 306 11.92 20.59 1.23
CA ARG A 306 12.68 20.97 0.03
C ARG A 306 12.29 22.36 -0.46
N LEU A 307 13.28 23.24 -0.57
CA LEU A 307 13.08 24.65 -0.95
C LEU A 307 12.38 24.83 -2.30
N ASP A 308 12.65 23.97 -3.28
CA ASP A 308 12.02 24.06 -4.61
C ASP A 308 10.51 23.81 -4.53
N VAL A 309 10.09 22.80 -3.77
CA VAL A 309 8.67 22.46 -3.57
C VAL A 309 7.96 23.55 -2.76
N ILE A 310 8.60 24.06 -1.71
CA ILE A 310 8.02 25.15 -0.90
C ILE A 310 7.81 26.40 -1.75
N ASN A 311 8.80 26.77 -2.57
CA ASN A 311 8.69 27.94 -3.42
C ASN A 311 7.55 27.80 -4.43
N GLU A 312 7.36 26.60 -5.01
CA GLU A 312 6.23 26.33 -5.91
C GLU A 312 4.88 26.51 -5.21
N ILE A 313 4.73 25.93 -4.01
CA ILE A 313 3.50 26.05 -3.20
C ILE A 313 3.24 27.50 -2.81
N MET A 314 4.27 28.23 -2.37
CA MET A 314 4.16 29.62 -1.93
C MET A 314 3.81 30.55 -3.10
N ASN A 315 4.42 30.36 -4.27
CA ASN A 315 4.10 31.12 -5.47
C ASN A 315 2.65 30.90 -5.88
N HIS A 316 2.20 29.64 -5.93
CA HIS A 316 0.82 29.32 -6.25
C HIS A 316 -0.16 29.91 -5.24
N SER A 317 0.14 29.82 -3.94
CA SER A 317 -0.70 30.38 -2.87
C SER A 317 -0.80 31.90 -2.98
N ALA A 318 0.30 32.58 -3.31
CA ALA A 318 0.31 34.02 -3.53
C ALA A 318 -0.51 34.44 -4.77
N GLU A 319 -0.42 33.68 -5.87
CA GLU A 319 -1.25 33.89 -7.06
C GLU A 319 -2.74 33.74 -6.75
N VAL A 320 -3.11 32.65 -6.06
CA VAL A 320 -4.50 32.39 -5.65
C VAL A 320 -5.02 33.51 -4.75
N ALA A 321 -4.23 33.94 -3.76
CA ALA A 321 -4.61 35.03 -2.86
C ALA A 321 -4.81 36.35 -3.62
N PHE A 322 -3.92 36.67 -4.56
CA PHE A 322 -4.03 37.85 -5.41
C PHE A 322 -5.29 37.81 -6.29
N TYR A 323 -5.54 36.70 -6.98
CA TYR A 323 -6.73 36.55 -7.82
C TYR A 323 -8.02 36.59 -6.99
N ALA A 324 -8.05 35.93 -5.84
CA ALA A 324 -9.20 35.98 -4.93
C ALA A 324 -9.49 37.41 -4.46
N HIS A 325 -8.45 38.19 -4.12
CA HIS A 325 -8.57 39.59 -3.73
C HIS A 325 -9.13 40.47 -4.86
N GLU A 326 -8.59 40.34 -6.07
CA GLU A 326 -9.06 41.12 -7.22
C GLU A 326 -10.49 40.74 -7.62
N ILE A 327 -10.85 39.45 -7.56
CA ILE A 327 -12.24 38.99 -7.75
C ILE A 327 -13.15 39.60 -6.68
N ALA A 328 -12.74 39.57 -5.40
CA ALA A 328 -13.54 40.12 -4.31
C ALA A 328 -13.81 41.63 -4.49
N LYS A 329 -12.81 42.40 -4.96
CA LYS A 329 -12.98 43.82 -5.33
C LYS A 329 -13.97 44.01 -6.47
N ILE A 330 -13.85 43.22 -7.55
CA ILE A 330 -14.74 43.31 -8.73
C ILE A 330 -16.20 43.06 -8.33
N PHE A 331 -16.44 42.07 -7.47
CA PHE A 331 -17.79 41.72 -7.01
C PHE A 331 -18.26 42.52 -5.79
N ASN A 332 -17.45 43.47 -5.31
CA ASN A 332 -17.76 44.35 -4.18
C ASN A 332 -18.20 43.57 -2.92
N LEU A 333 -17.55 42.43 -2.68
CA LEU A 333 -17.82 41.60 -1.50
C LEU A 333 -17.41 42.38 -0.25
N LYS A 334 -18.29 42.45 0.73
CA LYS A 334 -18.00 43.15 1.99
C LYS A 334 -16.91 42.40 2.74
N GLU A 335 -15.88 43.12 3.18
CA GLU A 335 -14.97 42.62 4.21
C GLU A 335 -15.78 42.38 5.49
N HIS A 336 -15.99 41.12 5.86
CA HIS A 336 -16.48 40.80 7.19
C HIS A 336 -15.34 41.04 8.18
N ILE A 337 -15.58 41.98 9.10
CA ILE A 337 -14.67 42.38 10.19
C ILE A 337 -14.53 41.24 11.20
#